data_AF-A0A931K8F0-F1
#
_entry.id   AF-A0A931K8F0-F1
#
_cell.length_a   1.000
_cell.length_b   1.000
_cell.length_c   1.000
_cell.angle_alpha   90.00
_cell.angle_beta   90.00
_cell.angle_gamma   90.00
#
_symmetry.space_group_name_H-M   'P 1'
#
loop_
_entity.id
_entity.type
_entity.pdbx_description
1 polymer ?
#
loop_
_entity_poly.entity_id
_entity_poly.type
_entity_poly.pdbx_seq_one_letter_code
_entity_poly.pdbx_strand_id
1 'polypeptide(L)'
;METPTIRPGKVETSSPVPRVLAYFANSAQGNSVIQYLGQLGVRSDQLGVTPPDHLPKSQGMVLSIPCETPELMAQVEKICRSQGARVHRSRG
;
A
#
# COMPACT_ATOMS: atom_id res chain seq x y z
N MET A 1 5.41 -36.41 -21.49
CA MET A 1 4.62 -35.18 -21.35
C MET A 1 5.56 -34.02 -21.54
N GLU A 2 5.45 -33.28 -22.63
CA GLU A 2 6.28 -32.10 -22.88
C GLU A 2 5.66 -30.91 -22.12
N THR A 3 6.42 -30.32 -21.21
CA THR A 3 6.02 -29.12 -20.47
C THR A 3 5.92 -27.94 -21.44
N PRO A 4 4.78 -27.22 -21.51
CA PRO A 4 4.66 -26.06 -22.38
C PRO A 4 5.64 -24.97 -21.92
N THR A 5 6.50 -24.53 -22.85
CA THR A 5 7.44 -23.44 -22.59
C THR A 5 6.69 -22.11 -22.71
N ILE A 6 6.32 -21.52 -21.57
CA ILE A 6 5.75 -20.16 -21.53
C ILE A 6 6.87 -19.17 -21.82
N ARG A 7 6.76 -18.42 -22.93
CA ARG A 7 7.67 -17.30 -23.19
C ARG A 7 7.33 -16.20 -22.18
N PRO A 8 8.27 -15.74 -21.34
CA PRO A 8 8.01 -14.61 -20.47
C PRO A 8 7.71 -13.41 -21.35
N GLY A 9 6.44 -12.98 -21.36
CA GLY A 9 6.08 -11.69 -21.95
C GLY A 9 6.91 -10.62 -21.28
N LYS A 10 7.27 -9.57 -22.03
CA LYS A 10 7.96 -8.39 -21.52
C LYS A 10 7.14 -7.82 -20.37
N VAL A 11 7.47 -8.18 -19.13
CA VAL A 11 6.89 -7.59 -17.95
C VAL A 11 7.45 -6.18 -17.91
N GLU A 12 6.64 -5.20 -18.31
CA GLU A 12 7.00 -3.80 -18.11
C GLU A 12 7.14 -3.60 -16.61
N THR A 13 8.39 -3.52 -16.15
CA THR A 13 8.72 -3.08 -14.81
C THR A 13 8.14 -1.68 -14.66
N SER A 14 6.96 -1.58 -14.06
CA SER A 14 6.32 -0.32 -13.72
C SER A 14 7.37 0.54 -13.02
N SER A 15 7.59 1.76 -13.53
CA SER A 15 8.46 2.74 -12.89
C SER A 15 8.15 2.82 -11.39
N PRO A 16 9.16 3.01 -10.52
CA PRO A 16 8.95 3.09 -9.08
C PRO A 16 8.02 4.28 -8.78
N VAL A 17 6.74 3.99 -8.57
CA VAL A 17 5.75 4.97 -8.12
C VAL A 17 6.07 5.26 -6.66
N PRO A 18 6.18 6.53 -6.24
CA PRO A 18 6.49 6.84 -4.85
C PRO A 18 5.36 6.35 -3.95
N ARG A 19 5.74 5.78 -2.80
CA ARG A 19 4.80 5.08 -1.91
C ARG A 19 4.81 5.68 -0.52
N VAL A 20 3.61 5.77 0.04
CA VAL A 20 3.40 6.09 1.46
C VAL A 20 3.30 4.78 2.23
N LEU A 21 4.20 4.59 3.19
CA LEU A 21 4.13 3.49 4.15
C LEU A 21 3.41 3.99 5.40
N ALA A 22 2.29 3.37 5.76
CA ALA A 22 1.52 3.73 6.94
C ALA A 22 1.38 2.52 7.87
N TYR A 23 1.93 2.62 9.07
CA TYR A 23 1.76 1.63 10.12
C TYR A 23 0.56 1.99 11.00
N PHE A 24 -0.40 1.08 11.10
CA PHE A 24 -1.56 1.16 11.96
C PHE A 24 -1.39 0.18 13.11
N ALA A 25 -1.48 0.66 14.36
CA ALA A 25 -1.45 -0.22 15.53
C ALA A 25 -2.73 -1.08 15.64
N ASN A 26 -3.83 -0.61 15.06
CA ASN A 26 -5.09 -1.33 14.98
C ASN A 26 -5.45 -1.61 13.52
N SER A 27 -5.56 -2.90 13.17
CA SER A 27 -5.88 -3.36 11.82
C SER A 27 -7.25 -2.86 11.33
N ALA A 28 -8.20 -2.58 12.23
CA ALA A 28 -9.50 -2.02 11.87
C ALA A 28 -9.37 -0.59 11.29
N GLN A 29 -8.45 0.23 11.84
CA GLN A 29 -8.17 1.57 11.30
C GLN A 29 -7.56 1.48 9.90
N GLY A 30 -6.63 0.54 9.70
CA GLY A 30 -6.06 0.26 8.37
C GLY A 30 -7.13 -0.12 7.35
N ASN A 31 -8.04 -1.02 7.71
CA ASN A 31 -9.15 -1.42 6.84
C ASN A 31 -10.08 -0.25 6.47
N SER A 32 -10.40 0.63 7.43
CA SER A 32 -11.17 1.84 7.16
C SER A 32 -10.47 2.76 6.16
N VAL A 33 -9.14 2.90 6.28
CA VAL A 33 -8.34 3.68 5.33
C VAL A 33 -8.37 3.05 3.94
N ILE A 34 -8.25 1.73 3.80
CA ILE A 34 -8.36 1.05 2.49
C ILE A 34 -9.67 1.41 1.78
N GLN A 35 -10.79 1.39 2.50
CA GLN A 35 -12.09 1.76 1.91
C GLN A 35 -12.13 3.22 1.45
N TYR A 36 -11.55 4.13 2.25
CA TYR A 36 -11.48 5.55 1.91
C TYR A 36 -10.55 5.81 0.71
N LEU A 37 -9.44 5.09 0.61
CA LEU A 37 -8.51 5.18 -0.52
C LEU A 37 -9.17 4.76 -1.84
N GLY A 38 -10.05 3.76 -1.81
CA GLY A 38 -10.85 3.39 -2.97
C GLY A 38 -11.75 4.52 -3.47
N GLN A 39 -12.32 5.31 -2.56
CA GLN A 39 -13.12 6.51 -2.92
C GLN A 39 -12.28 7.64 -3.51
N LEU A 40 -10.97 7.68 -3.20
CA LEU A 40 -10.02 8.64 -3.75
C LEU A 40 -9.41 8.21 -5.09
N GLY A 41 -9.85 7.06 -5.64
CA GLY A 41 -9.37 6.55 -6.91
C GLY A 41 -8.07 5.74 -6.81
N VAL A 42 -7.59 5.44 -5.60
CA VAL A 42 -6.43 4.54 -5.42
C VAL A 42 -6.86 3.11 -5.71
N ARG A 43 -6.21 2.48 -6.68
CA ARG A 43 -6.53 1.11 -7.10
C ARG A 43 -6.09 0.12 -6.01
N SER A 44 -7.05 -0.66 -5.51
CA SER A 44 -6.80 -1.66 -4.45
C SER A 44 -5.78 -2.73 -4.86
N ASP A 45 -5.72 -3.07 -6.15
CA ASP A 45 -4.75 -4.02 -6.72
C ASP A 45 -3.30 -3.57 -6.54
N GLN A 46 -3.08 -2.26 -6.42
CA GLN A 46 -1.75 -1.69 -6.23
C GLN A 46 -1.43 -1.42 -4.75
N LEU A 47 -2.35 -1.68 -3.81
CA LEU A 47 -2.12 -1.53 -2.38
C LEU A 47 -1.32 -2.72 -1.85
N GLY A 48 -0.18 -2.44 -1.23
CA GLY A 48 0.53 -3.47 -0.46
C GLY A 48 -0.03 -3.51 0.95
N VAL A 49 -0.52 -4.67 1.39
CA VAL A 49 -0.99 -4.88 2.77
C VAL A 49 -0.09 -5.91 3.43
N THR A 50 0.57 -5.51 4.51
CA THR A 50 1.29 -6.45 5.38
C THR A 50 0.40 -6.78 6.57
N PRO A 51 -0.05 -8.05 6.69
CA PRO A 51 -0.91 -8.48 7.79
C PRO A 51 -0.15 -8.51 9.13
N PRO A 52 -0.88 -8.51 10.26
CA PRO A 52 -0.29 -8.52 11.59
C PRO A 52 0.69 -9.67 11.81
N ASP A 53 0.44 -10.86 11.28
CA ASP A 53 1.31 -12.04 11.41
C ASP A 53 2.76 -11.82 10.99
N HIS A 54 3.00 -10.86 10.08
CA HIS A 54 4.33 -10.54 9.58
C HIS A 54 4.98 -9.36 10.33
N LEU A 55 4.33 -8.85 11.38
CA LEU A 55 4.82 -7.74 12.20
C LEU A 55 5.43 -8.26 13.51
N PRO A 56 6.46 -7.58 14.06
CA PRO A 56 7.20 -8.06 15.24
C PRO A 56 6.35 -8.32 16.50
N LYS A 57 5.14 -7.76 16.57
CA LYS A 57 4.22 -7.92 17.70
C LYS A 57 2.94 -8.70 17.34
N SER A 58 2.88 -9.29 16.15
CA SER A 58 1.67 -9.92 15.61
C SER A 58 0.41 -9.05 15.72
N GLN A 59 0.59 -7.72 15.67
CA GLN A 59 -0.44 -6.73 15.93
C GLN A 59 -0.34 -5.59 14.93
N GLY A 60 -1.49 -5.11 14.48
CA GLY A 60 -1.60 -3.95 13.60
C GLY A 60 -1.66 -4.33 12.12
N MET A 61 -1.25 -3.38 11.28
CA MET A 61 -1.24 -3.51 9.82
C MET A 61 -0.28 -2.48 9.24
N VAL A 62 0.47 -2.84 8.20
CA VAL A 62 1.21 -1.85 7.38
C VAL A 62 0.54 -1.76 6.02
N LEU A 63 0.26 -0.53 5.59
CA LEU A 63 -0.21 -0.21 4.26
C LEU A 63 0.90 0.44 3.45
N SER A 64 1.07 -0.02 2.23
CA SER A 64 1.97 0.54 1.22
C SER A 64 1.12 1.08 0.07
N ILE A 65 0.95 2.39 0.04
CA ILE A 65 -0.01 3.08 -0.82
C ILE A 65 0.75 3.77 -1.95
N PRO A 66 0.54 3.39 -3.23
CA PRO A 66 1.12 4.09 -4.35
C PRO A 66 0.46 5.47 -4.49
N CYS A 67 1.28 6.51 -4.67
CA CYS A 67 0.81 7.86 -4.89
C CYS A 67 1.46 8.40 -6.16
N GLU A 68 0.69 8.57 -7.23
CA GLU A 68 1.21 9.05 -8.51
C GLU A 68 1.46 10.56 -8.50
N THR A 69 0.71 11.31 -7.68
CA THR A 69 0.82 12.76 -7.56
C THR A 69 1.21 13.20 -6.14
N PRO A 70 1.95 14.31 -5.99
CA PRO A 70 2.27 14.89 -4.68
C PRO A 70 1.03 15.31 -3.88
N GLU A 71 -0.04 15.72 -4.56
CA GLU A 71 -1.31 16.13 -3.94
C GLU A 71 -2.02 14.94 -3.29
N LEU A 72 -2.13 13.83 -4.04
CA LEU A 72 -2.67 12.57 -3.52
C LEU A 72 -1.83 12.08 -2.34
N MET A 73 -0.50 12.18 -2.45
CA MET A 73 0.40 11.82 -1.35
C MET A 73 0.09 12.61 -0.08
N ALA A 74 0.03 13.94 -0.16
CA ALA A 74 -0.28 14.78 1.00
C ALA A 74 -1.65 14.46 1.61
N GLN A 75 -2.65 14.17 0.78
CA GLN A 75 -3.98 13.80 1.22
C GLN A 75 -3.99 12.43 1.93
N VAL A 76 -3.35 11.42 1.33
CA VAL A 76 -3.20 10.07 1.91
C VAL A 76 -2.47 10.15 3.25
N GLU A 77 -1.37 10.89 3.34
CA GLU A 77 -0.65 11.08 4.59
C GLU A 77 -1.51 11.72 5.67
N LYS A 78 -2.31 12.73 5.31
CA LYS A 78 -3.24 13.39 6.24
C LYS A 78 -4.29 12.42 6.76
N ILE A 79 -4.88 11.59 5.90
CA ILE A 79 -5.89 10.59 6.28
C ILE A 79 -5.28 9.49 7.15
N CYS A 80 -4.12 8.96 6.77
CA CYS A 80 -3.42 7.96 7.57
C CYS A 80 -3.08 8.52 8.96
N ARG A 81 -2.57 9.75 9.05
CA ARG A 81 -2.27 10.39 10.33
C ARG A 81 -3.52 10.68 11.16
N SER A 82 -4.62 11.11 10.56
CA SER A 82 -5.87 11.36 11.30
C SER A 82 -6.46 10.07 11.88
N GLN A 83 -6.20 8.94 11.25
CA GLN A 83 -6.57 7.60 11.73
C GLN A 83 -5.53 7.01 12.70
N GLY A 84 -4.54 7.78 13.15
CA GLY A 84 -3.54 7.35 14.14
C GLY A 84 -2.37 6.54 13.57
N ALA A 85 -2.20 6.51 12.25
CA ALA A 85 -1.09 5.79 11.63
C ALA A 85 0.24 6.53 11.79
N ARG A 86 1.30 5.75 11.97
CA ARG A 86 2.68 6.23 11.80
C ARG A 86 3.04 6.17 10.33
N VAL A 87 3.21 7.33 9.73
CA VAL A 87 3.46 7.47 8.29
C VAL A 87 4.96 7.65 8.03
N HIS A 88 5.50 6.83 7.15
CA HIS A 88 6.86 6.91 6.63
C HIS A 88 6.82 7.07 5.10
N ARG A 89 7.63 8.00 4.58
CA ARG A 89 7.75 8.20 3.14
C ARG A 89 8.88 7.33 2.63
N SER A 90 8.58 6.36 1.78
CA SER A 90 9.63 5.67 1.04
C SER A 90 10.00 6.55 -0.16
N ARG A 91 11.19 7.17 -0.11
CA ARG A 91 11.85 7.63 -1.33
C ARG A 91 12.36 6.36 -2.01
N GLY A 92 11.66 5.94 -3.07
CA GLY A 92 12.12 4.86 -3.94
C GLY A 92 13.49 5.19 -4.53
#